data_AF-A0A9W4FEK6-F1
#
_entry.id   AF-A0A9W4FEK6-F1
#
_cell.length_a   1.000
_cell.length_b   1.000
_cell.length_c   1.000
_cell.angle_alpha   90.00
_cell.angle_beta   90.00
_cell.angle_gamma   90.00
#
_symmetry.space_group_name_H-M   'P 1'
#
loop_
_entity.id
_entity.type
_entity.pdbx_description
1 polymer ?
#
loop_
_entity_poly.entity_id
_entity_poly.type
_entity_poly.pdbx_seq_one_letter_code
_entity_poly.pdbx_strand_id
1 'polypeptide(L)'
;MSQKSQPDPRVGHSRRVICRAALEEFAETGYAGFRMESVAARAGVGRSTLYRHWPDKAALIADALETLNVQPNPDRELVAGTARQRVELLLSHLVRALNDSPVAACIPALIQATENEPAIREFFHRYSAQRRHRLTDAIAAGVTDGQFPARVDAEAASAALSGAVFYRRLMTDDVADAEFIGALIDTVLGD
;
A
#
# COMPACT_ATOMS: atom_id res chain seq x y z
N MET A 1 24.93 11.67 -20.87
CA MET A 1 24.58 11.12 -19.55
C MET A 1 23.69 12.14 -18.85
N SER A 2 22.36 12.02 -18.99
CA SER A 2 21.43 12.98 -18.40
C SER A 2 21.30 12.73 -16.90
N GLN A 3 21.83 13.67 -16.12
CA GLN A 3 21.70 13.75 -14.68
C GLN A 3 20.22 13.98 -14.35
N LYS A 4 19.53 12.95 -13.83
CA LYS A 4 18.16 13.10 -13.32
C LYS A 4 18.20 14.12 -12.18
N SER A 5 17.64 15.31 -12.40
CA SER A 5 17.48 16.35 -11.37
C SER A 5 16.80 15.74 -10.15
N GLN A 6 17.53 15.74 -9.03
CA GLN A 6 17.00 15.35 -7.72
C GLN A 6 15.89 16.34 -7.36
N PRO A 7 14.66 15.89 -7.01
CA PRO A 7 13.57 16.81 -6.72
C PRO A 7 13.90 17.67 -5.50
N ASP A 8 13.61 18.97 -5.57
CA ASP A 8 13.81 19.92 -4.48
C ASP A 8 13.17 19.37 -3.18
N PRO A 9 13.95 19.20 -2.09
CA PRO A 9 13.45 18.68 -0.81
C PRO A 9 12.23 19.43 -0.28
N ARG A 10 12.12 20.73 -0.55
CA ARG A 10 10.96 21.56 -0.14
C ARG A 10 9.70 21.17 -0.91
N VAL A 11 9.83 20.92 -2.21
CA VAL A 11 8.72 20.45 -3.06
C VAL A 11 8.25 19.06 -2.62
N GLY A 12 9.19 18.16 -2.28
CA GLY A 12 8.88 16.83 -1.75
C GLY A 12 8.21 16.88 -0.36
N HIS A 13 8.59 17.82 0.49
CA HIS A 13 7.95 18.04 1.79
C HIS A 13 6.51 18.56 1.61
N SER A 14 6.30 19.57 0.76
CA SER A 14 4.96 20.10 0.47
C SER A 14 4.04 19.06 -0.16
N ARG A 15 4.55 18.20 -1.06
CA ARG A 15 3.75 17.11 -1.64
C ARG A 15 3.25 16.13 -0.59
N ARG A 16 4.12 15.70 0.33
CA ARG A 16 3.76 14.79 1.43
C ARG A 16 2.73 15.38 2.38
N VAL A 17 2.82 16.68 2.69
CA VAL A 17 1.83 17.39 3.52
C VAL A 17 0.46 17.37 2.84
N ILE A 18 0.40 17.69 1.54
CA ILE A 18 -0.84 17.66 0.76
C ILE A 18 -1.43 16.24 0.70
N CYS A 19 -0.59 15.23 0.43
CA CYS A 19 -1.02 13.83 0.39
C CYS A 19 -1.62 13.37 1.72
N ARG A 20 -1.02 13.78 2.85
CA ARG A 20 -1.53 13.44 4.17
C ARG A 20 -2.89 14.09 4.42
N ALA A 21 -2.99 15.39 4.15
CA ALA A 21 -4.25 16.12 4.24
C ALA A 21 -5.35 15.49 3.36
N ALA A 22 -4.98 14.97 2.19
CA ALA A 22 -5.92 14.24 1.32
C ALA A 22 -6.41 12.93 1.96
N LEU A 23 -5.52 12.08 2.50
CA LEU A 23 -5.98 10.82 3.11
C LEU A 23 -6.81 11.06 4.38
N GLU A 24 -6.51 12.11 5.15
CA GLU A 24 -7.32 12.49 6.30
C GLU A 24 -8.71 12.98 5.88
N GLU A 25 -8.81 13.89 4.91
CA GLU A 25 -10.10 14.33 4.35
C GLU A 25 -10.89 13.14 3.79
N PHE A 26 -10.22 12.23 3.09
CA PHE A 26 -10.84 11.05 2.50
C PHE A 26 -11.34 10.07 3.56
N ALA A 27 -10.59 9.86 4.64
CA ALA A 27 -11.00 9.04 5.77
C ALA A 27 -12.21 9.64 6.50
N GLU A 28 -12.25 10.96 6.67
CA GLU A 28 -13.32 11.67 7.39
C GLU A 28 -14.63 11.77 6.58
N THR A 29 -14.53 12.00 5.28
CA THR A 29 -15.69 12.42 4.46
C THR A 29 -16.09 11.40 3.40
N GLY A 30 -15.29 10.36 3.18
CA GLY A 30 -15.45 9.41 2.08
C GLY A 30 -15.30 10.07 0.71
N TYR A 31 -15.47 9.29 -0.37
CA TYR A 31 -15.24 9.81 -1.71
C TYR A 31 -16.24 10.89 -2.14
N ALA A 32 -17.51 10.74 -1.75
CA ALA A 32 -18.58 11.69 -2.10
C ALA A 32 -18.40 13.05 -1.39
N GLY A 33 -17.95 13.02 -0.13
CA GLY A 33 -17.72 14.22 0.67
C GLY A 33 -16.41 14.94 0.32
N PHE A 34 -15.40 14.22 -0.15
CA PHE A 34 -14.06 14.74 -0.42
C PHE A 34 -14.07 16.01 -1.28
N ARG A 35 -13.43 17.09 -0.78
CA ARG A 35 -13.24 18.35 -1.51
C ARG A 35 -11.77 18.72 -1.65
N MET A 36 -11.36 19.05 -2.86
CA MET A 36 -10.00 19.55 -3.16
C MET A 36 -9.71 20.84 -2.39
N GLU A 37 -10.71 21.71 -2.21
CA GLU A 37 -10.59 22.95 -1.46
C GLU A 37 -10.34 22.71 0.04
N SER A 38 -11.01 21.73 0.65
CA SER A 38 -10.75 21.33 2.03
C SER A 38 -9.31 20.86 2.20
N VAL A 39 -8.82 20.04 1.26
CA VAL A 39 -7.42 19.58 1.28
C VAL A 39 -6.45 20.74 1.13
N ALA A 40 -6.71 21.68 0.22
CA ALA A 40 -5.87 22.86 0.04
C ALA A 40 -5.80 23.70 1.32
N ALA A 41 -6.93 23.92 1.98
CA ALA A 41 -7.00 24.65 3.25
C ALA A 41 -6.25 23.91 4.37
N ARG A 42 -6.47 22.61 4.52
CA ARG A 42 -5.82 21.75 5.51
C ARG A 42 -4.30 21.70 5.33
N ALA A 43 -3.84 21.62 4.08
CA ALA A 43 -2.43 21.59 3.74
C ALA A 43 -1.75 22.98 3.71
N GLY A 44 -2.51 24.07 3.87
CA GLY A 44 -2.00 25.43 3.82
C GLY A 44 -1.47 25.85 2.44
N VAL A 45 -2.05 25.34 1.36
CA VAL A 45 -1.63 25.62 -0.02
C VAL A 45 -2.72 26.29 -0.84
N GLY A 46 -2.33 27.10 -1.83
CA GLY A 46 -3.29 27.73 -2.73
C GLY A 46 -3.95 26.71 -3.68
N ARG A 47 -5.25 26.89 -3.97
CA ARG A 47 -6.02 26.04 -4.90
C ARG A 47 -5.33 25.86 -6.25
N SER A 48 -4.83 26.94 -6.85
CA SER A 48 -4.11 26.90 -8.13
C SER A 48 -2.86 26.01 -8.07
N THR A 49 -2.21 25.91 -6.91
CA THR A 49 -1.06 25.03 -6.73
C THR A 49 -1.49 23.58 -6.63
N LEU A 50 -2.59 23.29 -5.92
CA LEU A 50 -3.14 21.94 -5.84
C LEU A 50 -3.56 21.42 -7.22
N TYR A 51 -4.41 22.17 -7.94
CA TYR A 51 -4.94 21.77 -9.24
C TYR A 51 -3.87 21.67 -10.34
N ARG A 52 -2.74 22.36 -10.21
CA ARG A 52 -1.60 22.22 -11.14
C ARG A 52 -0.97 20.83 -11.06
N HIS A 53 -0.98 20.20 -9.89
CA HIS A 53 -0.35 18.89 -9.66
C HIS A 53 -1.35 17.74 -9.73
N TRP A 54 -2.59 17.97 -9.29
CA TRP A 54 -3.65 16.97 -9.31
C TRP A 54 -4.92 17.57 -9.91
N PRO A 55 -5.32 17.16 -11.13
CA PRO A 55 -6.46 17.76 -11.82
C PRO A 55 -7.80 17.45 -11.13
N ASP A 56 -7.88 16.34 -10.39
CA ASP A 56 -9.09 15.88 -9.71
C ASP A 56 -8.77 15.13 -8.40
N LYS A 57 -9.83 14.82 -7.64
CA LYS A 57 -9.73 14.11 -6.35
C LYS A 57 -9.22 12.67 -6.49
N ALA A 58 -9.53 11.98 -7.59
CA ALA A 58 -9.08 10.60 -7.79
C ALA A 58 -7.56 10.57 -8.01
N ALA A 59 -7.03 11.49 -8.81
CA ALA A 59 -5.59 11.66 -9.02
C ALA A 59 -4.86 11.99 -7.72
N LEU A 60 -5.45 12.84 -6.86
CA LEU A 60 -4.85 13.19 -5.56
C LEU A 60 -4.88 12.02 -4.57
N ILE A 61 -5.99 11.29 -4.45
CA ILE A 61 -6.09 10.10 -3.58
C ILE A 61 -5.09 9.03 -4.04
N ALA A 62 -5.00 8.81 -5.36
CA ALA A 62 -4.08 7.86 -5.95
C ALA A 62 -2.62 8.17 -5.58
N ASP A 63 -2.18 9.39 -5.86
CA ASP A 63 -0.81 9.82 -5.54
C ASP A 63 -0.53 9.82 -4.04
N ALA A 64 -1.54 10.14 -3.21
CA ALA A 64 -1.39 10.09 -1.77
C ALA A 64 -1.14 8.66 -1.25
N LEU A 65 -1.87 7.68 -1.78
CA LEU A 65 -1.69 6.26 -1.48
C LEU A 65 -0.33 5.73 -1.95
N GLU A 66 0.22 6.24 -3.06
CA GLU A 66 1.56 5.88 -3.53
C GLU A 66 2.66 6.57 -2.72
N THR A 67 2.49 7.86 -2.44
CA THR A 67 3.48 8.70 -1.74
C THR A 67 3.65 8.30 -0.27
N LEU A 68 2.57 7.92 0.41
CA LEU A 68 2.57 7.66 1.85
C LEU A 68 2.76 6.18 2.21
N ASN A 69 2.73 5.28 1.25
CA ASN A 69 2.83 3.85 1.48
C ASN A 69 3.95 3.21 0.65
N VAL A 70 5.17 3.71 0.76
CA VAL A 70 6.29 3.17 -0.01
C VAL A 70 6.59 1.74 0.43
N GLN A 71 6.38 0.77 -0.47
CA GLN A 71 6.72 -0.62 -0.20
C GLN A 71 8.23 -0.82 -0.10
N PRO A 72 8.69 -1.72 0.78
CA PRO A 72 10.08 -2.14 0.81
C PRO A 72 10.45 -2.84 -0.50
N ASN A 73 11.75 -2.81 -0.80
CA ASN A 73 12.34 -3.60 -1.88
C ASN A 73 13.23 -4.69 -1.26
N PRO A 74 12.72 -5.93 -1.13
CA PRO A 74 13.46 -7.01 -0.50
C PRO A 74 14.81 -7.30 -1.17
N ASP A 75 14.93 -7.11 -2.49
CA ASP A 75 16.19 -7.34 -3.22
C ASP A 75 17.29 -6.36 -2.84
N ARG A 76 16.92 -5.16 -2.40
CA ARG A 76 17.87 -4.14 -1.93
C ARG A 76 18.10 -4.22 -0.43
N GLU A 77 17.03 -4.47 0.33
CA GLU A 77 17.06 -4.42 1.80
C GLU A 77 17.58 -5.71 2.42
N LEU A 78 17.40 -6.84 1.72
CA LEU A 78 17.78 -8.18 2.16
C LEU A 78 18.61 -8.86 1.07
N VAL A 79 19.75 -8.28 0.69
CA VAL A 79 20.60 -8.82 -0.39
C VAL A 79 20.94 -10.30 -0.20
N ALA A 80 21.26 -10.70 1.04
CA ALA A 80 21.54 -12.09 1.42
C ALA A 80 20.39 -12.75 2.21
N GLY A 81 19.17 -12.19 2.13
CA GLY A 81 18.02 -12.73 2.83
C GLY A 81 17.37 -13.89 2.10
N THR A 82 16.85 -14.83 2.90
CA THR A 82 16.05 -15.97 2.44
C THR A 82 14.70 -15.50 1.86
N ALA A 83 14.07 -16.34 1.04
CA ALA A 83 12.74 -16.06 0.50
C ALA A 83 11.71 -15.83 1.61
N ARG A 84 11.81 -16.59 2.71
CA ARG A 84 11.01 -16.39 3.92
C ARG A 84 11.15 -14.98 4.49
N GLN A 85 12.37 -14.51 4.72
CA GLN A 85 12.61 -13.16 5.26
C GLN A 85 12.08 -12.06 4.34
N ARG A 86 12.11 -12.26 3.02
CA ARG A 86 11.52 -11.32 2.05
C ARG A 86 10.00 -11.27 2.16
N VAL A 87 9.35 -12.43 2.31
CA VAL A 87 7.90 -12.54 2.54
C VAL A 87 7.51 -11.91 3.88
N GLU A 88 8.24 -12.20 4.95
CA GLU A 88 8.04 -11.60 6.28
C GLU A 88 8.15 -10.07 6.24
N LEU A 89 9.15 -9.53 5.53
CA LEU A 89 9.34 -8.09 5.35
C LEU A 89 8.12 -7.45 4.66
N LEU A 90 7.62 -8.06 3.58
CA LEU A 90 6.49 -7.55 2.82
C LEU A 90 5.17 -7.64 3.61
N LEU A 91 4.94 -8.75 4.33
CA LEU A 91 3.74 -8.90 5.18
C LEU A 91 3.77 -7.98 6.39
N SER A 92 4.93 -7.82 7.04
CA SER A 92 5.09 -6.87 8.14
C SER A 92 4.83 -5.42 7.68
N HIS A 93 5.28 -5.08 6.47
CA HIS A 93 4.95 -3.79 5.87
C HIS A 93 3.45 -3.64 5.61
N LEU A 94 2.77 -4.67 5.10
CA LEU A 94 1.32 -4.65 4.89
C LEU A 94 0.57 -4.44 6.21
N VAL A 95 0.94 -5.16 7.27
CA VAL A 95 0.36 -5.00 8.61
C VAL A 95 0.53 -3.58 9.12
N ARG A 96 1.75 -3.02 9.04
CA ARG A 96 2.01 -1.63 9.43
C ARG A 96 1.21 -0.65 8.59
N ALA A 97 1.09 -0.87 7.27
CA ALA A 97 0.32 0.01 6.40
C ALA A 97 -1.18 0.02 6.76
N LEU A 98 -1.72 -1.13 7.19
CA LEU A 98 -3.14 -1.28 7.53
C LEU A 98 -3.50 -0.86 8.96
N ASN A 99 -2.53 -0.82 9.88
CA ASN A 99 -2.77 -0.49 11.30
C ASN A 99 -2.13 0.84 11.73
N ASP A 100 -0.87 1.09 11.33
CA ASP A 100 -0.02 2.15 11.88
C ASP A 100 0.45 3.13 10.80
N SER A 101 -0.44 3.54 9.89
CA SER A 101 -0.09 4.48 8.83
C SER A 101 -1.22 5.45 8.48
N PRO A 102 -0.92 6.60 7.85
CA PRO A 102 -1.95 7.49 7.30
C PRO A 102 -2.90 6.80 6.31
N VAL A 103 -2.48 5.68 5.69
CA VAL A 103 -3.35 4.89 4.81
C VAL A 103 -4.36 4.06 5.58
N ALA A 104 -4.05 3.65 6.81
CA ALA A 104 -4.92 2.80 7.62
C ALA A 104 -6.30 3.43 7.84
N ALA A 105 -6.33 4.74 8.07
CA ALA A 105 -7.57 5.50 8.33
C ALA A 105 -8.51 5.53 7.11
N CYS A 106 -7.99 5.48 5.89
CA CYS A 106 -8.80 5.60 4.68
C CYS A 106 -9.27 4.26 4.09
N ILE A 107 -8.85 3.10 4.64
CA ILE A 107 -9.23 1.78 4.12
C ILE A 107 -10.76 1.58 4.06
N PRO A 108 -11.56 1.90 5.10
CA PRO A 108 -13.02 1.74 5.03
C PRO A 108 -13.65 2.59 3.92
N ALA A 109 -13.24 3.87 3.83
CA ALA A 109 -13.70 4.79 2.79
C ALA A 109 -13.32 4.30 1.39
N LEU A 110 -12.14 3.69 1.24
CA LEU A 110 -11.65 3.12 -0.01
C LEU A 110 -12.50 1.93 -0.45
N ILE A 111 -12.76 0.97 0.45
CA ILE A 111 -13.61 -0.19 0.17
C ILE A 111 -15.00 0.27 -0.30
N GLN A 112 -15.63 1.18 0.44
CA GLN A 112 -16.93 1.74 0.05
C GLN A 112 -16.89 2.46 -1.30
N ALA A 113 -15.84 3.24 -1.56
CA ALA A 113 -15.70 3.98 -2.81
C ALA A 113 -15.54 3.05 -4.01
N THR A 114 -14.83 1.92 -3.86
CA THR A 114 -14.66 0.96 -4.96
C THR A 114 -15.98 0.40 -5.46
N GLU A 115 -17.02 0.30 -4.62
CA GLU A 115 -18.33 -0.19 -5.04
C GLU A 115 -19.05 0.77 -5.99
N ASN A 116 -18.96 2.07 -5.73
CA ASN A 116 -19.79 3.08 -6.37
C ASN A 116 -19.06 3.89 -7.45
N GLU A 117 -17.72 3.88 -7.44
CA GLU A 117 -16.89 4.80 -8.22
C GLU A 117 -15.91 4.03 -9.11
N PRO A 118 -16.20 3.87 -10.42
CA PRO A 118 -15.38 3.07 -11.33
C PRO A 118 -13.92 3.51 -11.40
N ALA A 119 -13.65 4.82 -11.34
CA ALA A 119 -12.28 5.35 -11.39
C ALA A 119 -11.45 4.95 -10.15
N ILE A 120 -12.08 4.94 -8.97
CA ILE A 120 -11.42 4.49 -7.73
C ILE A 120 -11.24 2.98 -7.73
N ARG A 121 -12.23 2.22 -8.21
CA ARG A 121 -12.11 0.77 -8.39
C ARG A 121 -10.93 0.41 -9.29
N GLU A 122 -10.84 1.03 -10.47
CA GLU A 122 -9.76 0.76 -11.42
C GLU A 122 -8.39 1.10 -10.82
N PHE A 123 -8.26 2.29 -10.23
CA PHE A 123 -7.03 2.69 -9.57
C PHE A 123 -6.65 1.69 -8.46
N PHE A 124 -7.58 1.36 -7.57
CA PHE A 124 -7.30 0.49 -6.42
C PHE A 124 -6.93 -0.93 -6.86
N HIS A 125 -7.55 -1.45 -7.91
CA HIS A 125 -7.18 -2.74 -8.50
C HIS A 125 -5.74 -2.70 -9.03
N ARG A 126 -5.36 -1.65 -9.78
CA ARG A 126 -3.97 -1.49 -10.27
C ARG A 126 -2.97 -1.35 -9.13
N TYR A 127 -3.27 -0.50 -8.14
CA TYR A 127 -2.46 -0.29 -6.95
C TYR A 127 -2.24 -1.59 -6.17
N SER A 128 -3.32 -2.35 -5.95
CA SER A 128 -3.27 -3.63 -5.26
C SER A 128 -2.50 -4.68 -6.07
N ALA A 129 -2.71 -4.77 -7.39
CA ALA A 129 -1.96 -5.69 -8.26
C ALA A 129 -0.46 -5.40 -8.23
N GLN A 130 -0.05 -4.13 -8.37
CA GLN A 130 1.36 -3.74 -8.30
C GLN A 130 2.00 -4.11 -6.96
N ARG A 131 1.26 -3.97 -5.85
CA ARG A 131 1.72 -4.34 -4.52
C ARG A 131 1.83 -5.84 -4.31
N ARG A 132 0.85 -6.59 -4.81
CA ARG A 132 0.85 -8.06 -4.76
C ARG A 132 1.98 -8.65 -5.58
N HIS A 133 2.33 -8.05 -6.73
CA HIS A 133 3.42 -8.53 -7.58
C HIS A 133 4.73 -8.72 -6.80
N ARG A 134 5.12 -7.78 -5.93
CA ARG A 134 6.37 -7.95 -5.14
C ARG A 134 6.32 -9.17 -4.21
N LEU A 135 5.17 -9.46 -3.62
CA LEU A 135 4.98 -10.63 -2.76
C LEU A 135 4.97 -11.91 -3.60
N THR A 136 4.26 -11.90 -4.73
CA THR A 136 4.28 -13.01 -5.69
C THR A 136 5.70 -13.31 -6.16
N ASP A 137 6.47 -12.29 -6.57
CA ASP A 137 7.84 -12.44 -7.07
C ASP A 137 8.76 -13.05 -5.99
N ALA A 138 8.65 -12.59 -4.74
CA ALA A 138 9.42 -13.14 -3.63
C ALA A 138 9.10 -14.62 -3.35
N ILE A 139 7.83 -15.01 -3.45
CA ILE A 139 7.39 -16.40 -3.29
C ILE A 139 7.87 -17.25 -4.47
N ALA A 140 7.69 -16.77 -5.71
CA ALA A 140 8.10 -17.48 -6.91
C ALA A 140 9.61 -17.72 -6.97
N ALA A 141 10.40 -16.73 -6.54
CA ALA A 141 11.85 -16.89 -6.38
C ALA A 141 12.19 -17.97 -5.36
N GLY A 142 11.53 -17.96 -4.20
CA GLY A 142 11.70 -19.00 -3.17
C GLY A 142 11.36 -20.42 -3.66
N VAL A 143 10.30 -20.57 -4.46
CA VAL A 143 9.95 -21.84 -5.10
C VAL A 143 11.04 -22.26 -6.10
N THR A 144 11.51 -21.33 -6.93
CA THR A 144 12.54 -21.59 -7.95
C THR A 144 13.87 -22.02 -7.31
N ASP A 145 14.24 -21.39 -6.19
CA ASP A 145 15.46 -21.69 -5.45
C ASP A 145 15.34 -22.91 -4.54
N GLY A 146 14.17 -23.57 -4.49
CA GLY A 146 13.90 -24.72 -3.63
C GLY A 146 13.79 -24.40 -2.14
N GLN A 147 13.63 -23.12 -1.79
CA GLN A 147 13.36 -22.66 -0.42
C GLN A 147 11.89 -22.82 -0.01
N PHE A 148 10.98 -22.91 -0.98
CA PHE A 148 9.59 -23.29 -0.77
C PHE A 148 9.23 -24.53 -1.60
N PRO A 149 8.24 -25.32 -1.19
CA PRO A 149 7.82 -26.51 -1.94
C PRO A 149 7.36 -26.18 -3.37
N ALA A 150 7.75 -27.01 -4.34
CA ALA A 150 7.40 -26.84 -5.76
C ALA A 150 5.89 -26.84 -6.07
N ARG A 151 5.05 -27.31 -5.15
CA ARG A 151 3.58 -27.31 -5.27
C ARG A 151 2.95 -25.94 -5.01
N VAL A 152 3.69 -24.98 -4.44
CA VAL A 152 3.19 -23.66 -4.07
C VAL A 152 2.94 -22.86 -5.35
N ASP A 153 1.68 -22.49 -5.57
CA ASP A 153 1.31 -21.47 -6.55
C ASP A 153 1.52 -20.08 -5.92
N ALA A 154 2.45 -19.30 -6.49
CA ALA A 154 2.87 -18.03 -5.91
C ALA A 154 1.75 -16.97 -5.88
N GLU A 155 0.86 -16.96 -6.87
CA GLU A 155 -0.27 -16.02 -6.94
C GLU A 155 -1.33 -16.37 -5.89
N ALA A 156 -1.70 -17.65 -5.80
CA ALA A 156 -2.66 -18.14 -4.81
C ALA A 156 -2.12 -17.94 -3.38
N ALA A 157 -0.84 -18.23 -3.15
CA ALA A 157 -0.19 -18.02 -1.86
C ALA A 157 -0.15 -16.53 -1.49
N SER A 158 0.26 -15.65 -2.42
CA SER A 158 0.27 -14.20 -2.22
C SER A 158 -1.12 -13.66 -1.86
N ALA A 159 -2.16 -14.15 -2.54
CA ALA A 159 -3.55 -13.81 -2.24
C ALA A 159 -4.00 -14.32 -0.86
N ALA A 160 -3.66 -15.56 -0.50
CA ALA A 160 -4.01 -16.16 0.80
C ALA A 160 -3.35 -15.41 1.96
N LEU A 161 -2.05 -15.13 1.87
CA LEU A 161 -1.30 -14.40 2.88
C LEU A 161 -1.85 -12.98 3.08
N SER A 162 -2.05 -12.24 1.97
CA SER A 162 -2.60 -10.89 2.03
C SER A 162 -4.03 -10.88 2.57
N GLY A 163 -4.86 -11.82 2.11
CA GLY A 163 -6.26 -11.96 2.51
C GLY A 163 -6.42 -12.21 4.01
N ALA A 164 -5.56 -13.06 4.59
CA ALA A 164 -5.58 -13.31 6.04
C ALA A 164 -5.25 -12.05 6.87
N VAL A 165 -4.31 -11.23 6.41
CA VAL A 165 -3.99 -9.94 7.05
C VAL A 165 -5.17 -8.97 6.97
N PHE A 166 -5.82 -8.88 5.80
CA PHE A 166 -7.04 -8.07 5.64
C PHE A 166 -8.21 -8.60 6.49
N TYR A 167 -8.37 -9.92 6.58
CA TYR A 167 -9.41 -10.56 7.38
C TYR A 167 -9.27 -10.17 8.85
N ARG A 168 -8.08 -10.31 9.45
CA ARG A 168 -7.85 -9.86 10.82
C ARG A 168 -8.16 -8.37 10.99
N ARG A 169 -7.68 -7.51 10.08
CA ARG A 169 -7.88 -6.07 10.17
C ARG A 169 -9.35 -5.63 10.09
N LEU A 170 -10.16 -6.31 9.28
CA LEU A 170 -11.50 -5.84 8.91
C LEU A 170 -12.63 -6.63 9.57
N MET A 171 -12.37 -7.88 9.95
CA MET A 171 -13.40 -8.82 10.42
C MET A 171 -13.18 -9.29 11.85
N THR A 172 -12.01 -9.03 12.46
CA THR A 172 -11.70 -9.39 13.84
C THR A 172 -11.08 -8.21 14.61
N ASP A 173 -10.94 -8.37 15.92
CA ASP A 173 -10.22 -7.43 16.79
C ASP A 173 -8.75 -7.84 17.01
N ASP A 174 -8.27 -8.84 16.27
CA ASP A 174 -6.93 -9.40 16.46
C ASP A 174 -5.85 -8.60 15.74
N VAL A 175 -4.68 -8.50 16.37
CA VAL A 175 -3.49 -7.93 15.74
C VAL A 175 -2.83 -8.99 14.85
N ALA A 176 -2.44 -8.62 13.64
CA ALA A 176 -1.60 -9.45 12.78
C ALA A 176 -0.12 -9.27 13.15
N ASP A 177 0.28 -9.75 14.32
CA ASP A 177 1.64 -9.62 14.83
C ASP A 177 2.66 -10.54 14.13
N ALA A 178 3.93 -10.47 14.56
CA ALA A 178 5.02 -11.24 13.96
C ALA A 178 4.84 -12.77 14.15
N GLU A 179 4.26 -13.19 15.28
CA GLU A 179 3.97 -14.60 15.55
C GLU A 179 2.91 -15.12 14.57
N PHE A 180 1.83 -14.35 14.37
CA PHE A 180 0.83 -14.66 13.37
C PHE A 180 1.39 -14.71 11.95
N ILE A 181 2.23 -13.74 11.57
CA ILE A 181 2.88 -13.73 10.25
C ILE A 181 3.70 -15.01 10.05
N GLY A 182 4.50 -15.40 11.04
CA GLY A 182 5.30 -16.62 10.97
C GLY A 182 4.44 -17.87 10.77
N ALA A 183 3.43 -18.07 11.63
CA ALA A 183 2.53 -19.21 11.55
C ALA A 183 1.72 -19.25 10.24
N LEU A 184 1.31 -18.07 9.74
CA LEU A 184 0.60 -17.94 8.48
C LEU A 184 1.49 -18.33 7.28
N ILE A 185 2.77 -17.93 7.31
CA ILE A 185 3.75 -18.34 6.30
C ILE A 185 3.92 -19.86 6.33
N ASP A 186 4.12 -20.47 7.50
CA ASP A 186 4.27 -21.92 7.64
C ASP A 186 3.04 -22.67 7.10
N THR A 187 1.86 -22.13 7.39
CA THR A 187 0.58 -22.71 6.94
C THR A 187 0.44 -22.68 5.42
N VAL A 188 0.82 -21.57 4.77
CA VAL A 188 0.57 -21.35 3.33
C VAL A 188 1.72 -21.82 2.45
N LEU A 189 2.96 -21.58 2.88
CA LEU A 189 4.17 -21.88 2.11
C LEU A 189 4.83 -23.19 2.56
N GLY A 190 4.49 -23.72 3.73
CA GLY A 190 5.20 -24.86 4.32
C GLY A 190 6.55 -24.49 4.91
N ASP A 191 7.21 -25.51 5.47
CA ASP A 191 8.58 -25.43 5.98
C ASP A 191 9.63 -25.35 4.85
#